data_AF-A0A1G2RD53-F1
#
_entry.id   AF-A0A1G2RD53-F1
#
_cell.length_a   1.000
_cell.length_b   1.000
_cell.length_c   1.000
_cell.angle_alpha   90.00
_cell.angle_beta   90.00
_cell.angle_gamma   90.00
#
_symmetry.space_group_name_H-M   'P 1'
#
loop_
_entity.id
_entity.type
_entity.pdbx_description
1 polymer ?
#
loop_
_entity_poly.entity_id
_entity_poly.type
_entity_poly.pdbx_seq_one_letter_code
_entity_poly.pdbx_strand_id
1 'polypeptide(L)'
;MNTYLIIYFLVGILQDLLATLNIRFIASHKVWLAVVSAFLTVVVAMFVLYNILSDLDSQRSIPAIIAYAAGIAVGTFLAMKLRFESKK
;
A
#
# COMPACT_ATOMS: atom_id res chain seq x y z
N MET A 1 -21.04 6.57 4.90
CA MET A 1 -19.91 5.78 4.40
C MET A 1 -19.23 5.15 5.60
N ASN A 2 -19.14 3.82 5.67
CA ASN A 2 -18.59 3.13 6.83
C ASN A 2 -17.12 3.54 7.00
N THR A 3 -16.76 4.23 8.09
CA THR A 3 -15.42 4.78 8.36
C THR A 3 -14.31 3.77 8.13
N TYR A 4 -14.59 2.50 8.41
CA TYR A 4 -13.74 1.35 8.13
C TYR A 4 -13.26 1.29 6.67
N LEU A 5 -14.15 1.46 5.69
CA LEU A 5 -13.80 1.38 4.27
C LEU A 5 -12.89 2.52 3.83
N ILE A 6 -13.08 3.71 4.41
CA ILE A 6 -12.22 4.87 4.13
C ILE A 6 -10.80 4.58 4.65
N ILE A 7 -10.68 3.98 5.82
CA ILE A 7 -9.38 3.60 6.40
C ILE A 7 -8.67 2.61 5.46
N TYR A 8 -9.32 1.54 5.02
CA TYR A 8 -8.71 0.59 4.10
C TYR A 8 -8.30 1.21 2.77
N PHE A 9 -9.13 2.11 2.23
CA PHE A 9 -8.77 2.86 1.03
C PHE A 9 -7.50 3.70 1.23
N LEU A 10 -7.41 4.47 2.31
CA LEU A 10 -6.23 5.29 2.61
C LEU A 10 -4.99 4.43 2.88
N VAL A 11 -5.15 3.31 3.58
CA VAL A 11 -4.08 2.35 3.83
C VAL A 11 -3.58 1.73 2.52
N GLY A 12 -4.47 1.41 1.59
CA GLY A 12 -4.12 0.95 0.24
C GLY A 12 -3.27 1.97 -0.51
N ILE A 13 -3.64 3.25 -0.46
CA ILE A 13 -2.84 4.33 -1.06
C ILE A 13 -1.42 4.35 -0.45
N LEU A 14 -1.33 4.39 0.87
CA LEU A 14 -0.04 4.47 1.57
C LEU A 14 0.84 3.24 1.32
N GLN A 15 0.25 2.04 1.31
CA GLN A 15 0.97 0.81 1.05
C GLN A 15 1.56 0.81 -0.36
N ASP A 16 0.79 1.21 -1.38
CA ASP A 16 1.29 1.16 -2.74
C ASP A 16 2.30 2.28 -3.06
N LEU A 17 2.17 3.44 -2.40
CA LEU A 17 3.24 4.45 -2.41
C LEU A 17 4.55 3.85 -1.89
N LEU A 18 4.52 3.10 -0.79
CA LEU A 18 5.69 2.45 -0.20
C LEU A 18 6.26 1.34 -1.12
N ALA A 19 5.38 0.51 -1.69
CA ALA A 19 5.77 -0.54 -2.63
C ALA A 19 6.42 0.05 -3.90
N THR A 20 5.84 1.12 -4.45
CA THR A 20 6.41 1.80 -5.62
C THR A 20 7.75 2.46 -5.28
N LEU A 21 7.91 3.06 -4.10
CA LEU A 21 9.19 3.58 -3.62
C LEU A 21 10.24 2.46 -3.49
N ASN A 22 9.85 1.29 -3.00
CA ASN A 22 10.72 0.12 -2.94
C ASN A 22 11.22 -0.28 -4.34
N ILE A 23 10.31 -0.41 -5.31
CA ILE A 23 10.66 -0.72 -6.70
C ILE A 23 11.64 0.32 -7.26
N ARG A 24 11.45 1.61 -6.96
CA ARG A 24 12.38 2.67 -7.37
C ARG A 24 13.76 2.54 -6.73
N PHE A 25 13.83 2.19 -5.45
CA PHE A 25 15.12 1.96 -4.77
C PHE A 25 15.85 0.76 -5.34
N ILE A 26 15.12 -0.31 -5.69
CA ILE A 26 15.67 -1.46 -6.42
C ILE A 26 16.23 -1.02 -7.77
N ALA A 27 15.42 -0.30 -8.57
CA ALA A 27 15.84 0.20 -9.89
C ALA A 27 17.03 1.17 -9.84
N SER A 28 17.19 1.89 -8.72
CA SER A 28 18.31 2.83 -8.49
C SER A 28 19.50 2.20 -7.76
N HIS A 29 19.53 0.88 -7.56
CA HIS A 29 20.56 0.15 -6.82
C HIS A 29 20.85 0.67 -5.40
N LYS A 30 19.87 1.31 -4.74
CA LYS A 30 19.97 1.80 -3.36
C LYS A 30 19.68 0.66 -2.37
N VAL A 31 20.64 -0.26 -2.23
CA VAL A 31 20.48 -1.55 -1.52
C VAL A 31 19.83 -1.40 -0.14
N TRP A 32 20.39 -0.55 0.75
CA TRP A 32 19.85 -0.40 2.10
C TRP A 32 18.42 0.13 2.13
N LEU A 33 18.11 1.12 1.30
CA LEU A 33 16.76 1.69 1.22
C LEU A 33 15.77 0.68 0.62
N ALA A 34 16.19 -0.12 -0.35
CA ALA A 34 15.40 -1.21 -0.90
C ALA A 34 15.11 -2.29 0.16
N VAL A 35 16.09 -2.71 0.97
CA VAL A 35 15.89 -3.72 2.02
C VAL A 35 14.88 -3.23 3.07
N VAL A 36 15.08 -2.02 3.60
CA VAL A 36 14.19 -1.47 4.64
C VAL A 36 12.78 -1.26 4.10
N SER A 37 12.64 -0.67 2.91
CA SER A 37 11.32 -0.44 2.31
C SER A 37 10.61 -1.76 1.96
N ALA A 38 11.34 -2.80 1.52
CA ALA A 38 10.76 -4.11 1.26
C ALA A 38 10.20 -4.74 2.54
N PHE A 39 10.99 -4.72 3.62
CA PHE A 39 10.54 -5.20 4.93
C PHE A 39 9.29 -4.47 5.40
N LEU A 40 9.29 -3.14 5.36
CA LEU A 40 8.13 -2.34 5.77
C LEU A 40 6.90 -2.61 4.89
N THR A 41 7.08 -2.76 3.58
CA THR A 41 5.99 -3.07 2.65
C THR A 41 5.33 -4.40 3.00
N VAL A 42 6.13 -5.43 3.27
CA VAL A 42 5.63 -6.76 3.64
C VAL A 42 4.95 -6.73 5.01
N VAL A 43 5.52 -6.05 6.00
CA VAL A 43 4.90 -5.91 7.33
C VAL A 43 3.52 -5.27 7.21
N VAL A 44 3.40 -4.14 6.49
CA VAL A 44 2.11 -3.46 6.29
C VAL A 44 1.14 -4.38 5.56
N ALA A 45 1.56 -5.06 4.49
CA ALA A 45 0.71 -5.98 3.73
C ALA A 45 0.15 -7.11 4.61
N MET A 46 0.99 -7.71 5.45
CA MET A 46 0.59 -8.80 6.35
C MET A 46 -0.34 -8.31 7.46
N PHE A 47 -0.10 -7.13 8.03
CA PHE A 47 -1.02 -6.54 9.01
C PHE A 47 -2.39 -6.22 8.40
N VAL A 48 -2.42 -5.64 7.19
CA VAL A 48 -3.68 -5.34 6.50
C VAL A 48 -4.44 -6.62 6.19
N LEU A 49 -3.76 -7.62 5.64
CA LEU A 49 -4.36 -8.92 5.36
C LEU A 49 -4.91 -9.57 6.63
N TYR A 50 -4.13 -9.57 7.72
CA TYR A 50 -4.57 -10.10 9.01
C TYR A 50 -5.83 -9.38 9.52
N ASN A 51 -5.89 -8.05 9.44
CA ASN A 51 -7.05 -7.29 9.90
C ASN A 51 -8.29 -7.56 9.03
N ILE A 52 -8.14 -7.64 7.70
CA ILE A 52 -9.24 -7.96 6.79
C ILE A 52 -9.81 -9.36 7.06
N LEU A 53 -8.93 -10.34 7.32
CA LEU A 53 -9.31 -11.74 7.51
C LEU A 53 -9.77 -12.06 8.95
N SER A 54 -9.27 -11.34 9.95
CA SER A 54 -9.62 -11.59 11.36
C SER A 54 -10.94 -10.93 11.77
N ASP A 55 -11.44 -9.97 11.01
CA ASP A 55 -12.79 -9.43 11.18
C ASP A 55 -13.81 -10.47 10.68
N LEU A 56 -14.36 -11.27 11.61
CA LEU A 56 -15.21 -12.45 11.38
C LEU A 56 -16.55 -12.18 10.65
N ASP A 57 -16.86 -10.94 10.34
CA ASP A 57 -18.12 -10.56 9.70
C ASP A 57 -17.94 -10.54 8.17
N SER A 58 -18.13 -11.70 7.53
CA SER A 58 -17.87 -11.92 6.10
C SER A 58 -18.54 -10.92 5.15
N GLN A 59 -19.63 -10.27 5.60
CA GLN A 59 -20.32 -9.22 4.83
C GLN A 59 -19.53 -7.90 4.77
N ARG A 60 -18.57 -7.67 5.69
CA ARG A 60 -17.73 -6.46 5.75
C ARG A 60 -16.38 -6.64 5.05
N SER A 61 -15.87 -7.87 4.98
CA SER A 61 -14.53 -8.15 4.46
C SER A 61 -14.42 -7.91 2.94
N ILE A 62 -15.45 -8.27 2.15
CA ILE A 62 -15.44 -8.05 0.69
C ILE A 62 -15.40 -6.55 0.35
N PRO A 63 -16.28 -5.68 0.89
CA PRO A 63 -16.17 -4.24 0.66
C PRO A 63 -14.82 -3.65 1.10
N ALA A 64 -14.24 -4.15 2.20
CA ALA A 64 -12.93 -3.70 2.68
C ALA A 64 -11.79 -4.06 1.73
N ILE A 65 -11.81 -5.29 1.18
CA ILE A 65 -10.85 -5.72 0.14
C ILE A 65 -10.95 -4.81 -1.09
N ILE A 66 -12.17 -4.53 -1.56
CA ILE A 66 -12.40 -3.67 -2.73
C ILE A 66 -11.91 -2.25 -2.46
N ALA A 67 -12.25 -1.68 -1.30
CA ALA A 67 -11.81 -0.35 -0.91
C ALA A 67 -10.27 -0.27 -0.81
N TYR A 68 -9.65 -1.28 -0.20
CA TYR A 68 -8.21 -1.41 -0.11
C TYR A 68 -7.53 -1.51 -1.49
N ALA A 69 -8.06 -2.36 -2.38
CA ALA A 69 -7.56 -2.51 -3.74
C ALA A 69 -7.73 -1.22 -4.58
N ALA A 70 -8.85 -0.51 -4.43
CA ALA A 70 -9.04 0.80 -5.04
C ALA A 70 -8.02 1.82 -4.52
N GLY A 71 -7.72 1.76 -3.23
CA GLY A 71 -6.65 2.54 -2.60
C GLY A 71 -5.29 2.26 -3.22
N ILE A 72 -4.93 0.99 -3.40
CA ILE A 72 -3.69 0.58 -4.09
C ILE A 72 -3.62 1.21 -5.48
N ALA A 73 -4.67 1.10 -6.29
CA ALA A 73 -4.68 1.66 -7.65
C ALA A 73 -4.45 3.19 -7.67
N VAL A 74 -5.07 3.91 -6.73
CA VAL A 74 -4.85 5.36 -6.56
C VAL A 74 -3.42 5.63 -6.08
N GLY A 75 -2.90 4.83 -5.14
CA GLY A 75 -1.52 4.89 -4.67
C GLY A 75 -0.53 4.73 -5.82
N THR A 76 -0.74 3.75 -6.70
CA THR A 76 0.10 3.52 -7.89
C THR A 76 0.07 4.74 -8.80
N PHE A 77 -1.14 5.22 -9.11
CA PHE A 77 -1.30 6.40 -9.97
C PHE A 77 -0.57 7.62 -9.40
N LEU A 78 -0.74 7.89 -8.11
CA LEU A 78 -0.07 9.00 -7.43
C LEU A 78 1.44 8.79 -7.39
N ALA A 79 1.93 7.60 -7.02
CA ALA A 79 3.35 7.30 -6.97
C ALA A 79 4.02 7.48 -8.33
N MET A 80 3.35 7.06 -9.41
CA MET A 80 3.86 7.20 -10.78
C MET A 80 3.81 8.65 -11.24
N LYS A 81 2.68 9.34 -11.06
CA LYS A 81 2.46 10.72 -11.54
C LYS A 81 3.28 11.74 -10.77
N LEU A 82 3.41 11.59 -9.46
CA LEU A 82 4.09 12.56 -8.60
C LEU A 82 5.60 12.60 -8.78
N ARG A 83 6.19 11.78 -9.68
CA ARG A 83 7.62 11.76 -10.04
C ARG A 83 8.45 12.40 -8.93
N PHE A 84 8.64 11.69 -7.81
CA PHE A 84 9.70 12.00 -6.85
C PHE A 84 11.05 11.72 -7.54
N GLU A 85 11.27 12.36 -8.68
CA GLU A 85 12.54 12.48 -9.35
C GLU A 85 13.33 13.43 -8.47
N SER A 86 14.28 12.85 -7.73
CA SER A 86 15.50 13.58 -7.44
C SER A 86 15.98 14.09 -8.79
N LYS A 87 15.83 15.40 -9.02
CA LYS A 87 16.50 16.09 -10.14
C LYS A 87 17.93 15.56 -10.17
N LYS A 88 18.29 14.96 -11.29
CA LYS A 88 19.67 14.64 -11.60
C LYS A 88 20.42 15.94 -11.88
#